data_AF-A0A6G3CN31-F1
#
_entry.id   AF-A0A6G3CN31-F1
#
_cell.length_a   1.000
_cell.length_b   1.000
_cell.length_c   1.000
_cell.angle_alpha   90.00
_cell.angle_beta   90.00
_cell.angle_gamma   90.00
#
_symmetry.space_group_name_H-M   'P 1'
#
loop_
_entity.id
_entity.type
_entity.pdbx_description
1 polymer ?
#
loop_
_entity_poly.entity_id
_entity_poly.type
_entity_poly.pdbx_seq_one_letter_code
_entity_poly.pdbx_strand_id
1 'polypeptide(L)'
;MDTNMSSTTGTEEVAPTQGEENHLLLSADTNGDGKPDVWMTDTTGDGRADLYQFDTTGDGTVDVTVVEGAEEPGTDRLVVEGDGGHPQEV
;
A
#
# COMPACT_ATOMS: atom_id res chain seq x y z
N MET A 1 23.80 2.62 -20.37
CA MET A 1 22.36 2.97 -20.21
C MET A 1 21.70 1.65 -20.00
N ASP A 2 21.81 1.16 -18.78
CA ASP A 2 21.58 -0.24 -18.44
C ASP A 2 20.23 -0.30 -17.76
N THR A 3 19.16 -0.29 -18.57
CA THR A 3 17.83 -0.56 -18.05
C THR A 3 17.65 -2.07 -17.99
N ASN A 4 18.25 -2.69 -16.97
CA ASN A 4 18.00 -4.07 -16.62
C ASN A 4 16.66 -4.16 -15.85
N MET A 5 15.55 -4.14 -16.58
CA MET A 5 14.25 -4.54 -16.03
C MET A 5 14.06 -6.03 -16.31
N SER A 6 14.71 -6.84 -15.48
CA SER A 6 14.42 -8.27 -15.35
C SER A 6 13.83 -8.48 -13.96
N SER A 7 12.53 -8.74 -13.89
CA SER A 7 11.85 -9.59 -12.90
C SER A 7 10.40 -9.78 -13.38
N THR A 8 10.02 -10.93 -13.94
CA THR A 8 9.76 -12.23 -13.30
C THR A 8 8.33 -12.32 -12.76
N THR A 9 7.53 -13.07 -13.51
CA THR A 9 6.47 -13.99 -13.04
C THR A 9 5.10 -13.42 -12.68
N GLY A 10 4.09 -14.00 -13.34
CA GLY A 10 2.69 -13.67 -13.17
C GLY A 10 2.20 -13.85 -11.74
N THR A 11 1.59 -12.79 -11.24
CA THR A 11 0.88 -12.69 -9.98
C THR A 11 -0.29 -11.76 -10.28
N GLU A 12 -1.42 -11.93 -9.61
CA GLU A 12 -2.57 -11.01 -9.70
C GLU A 12 -2.07 -9.56 -9.68
N GLU A 13 -2.59 -8.73 -10.59
CA GLU A 13 -2.07 -7.39 -10.89
C GLU A 13 -1.91 -6.58 -9.59
N VAL A 14 -0.66 -6.45 -9.12
CA VAL A 14 -0.33 -5.62 -7.95
C VAL A 14 -0.75 -4.19 -8.28
N ALA A 15 -1.50 -3.57 -7.37
CA ALA A 15 -1.99 -2.22 -7.56
C ALA A 15 -0.79 -1.27 -7.78
N PRO A 16 -0.72 -0.54 -8.91
CA PRO A 16 0.46 0.26 -9.23
C PRO A 16 0.57 1.47 -8.30
N THR A 17 1.72 1.58 -7.62
CA THR A 17 2.13 2.69 -6.74
C THR A 17 3.06 3.66 -7.48
N GLN A 18 3.38 4.81 -6.86
CA GLN A 18 4.28 5.80 -7.49
C GLN A 18 5.73 5.34 -7.54
N GLY A 19 6.15 4.53 -6.57
CA GLY A 19 7.46 3.90 -6.53
C GLY A 19 7.40 2.42 -6.14
N GLU A 20 8.58 1.82 -5.97
CA GLU A 20 8.76 0.38 -5.69
C GLU A 20 9.33 0.13 -4.28
N GLU A 21 9.54 1.18 -3.48
CA GLU A 21 10.03 1.07 -2.11
C GLU A 21 8.89 0.73 -1.14
N ASN A 22 9.24 0.35 0.09
CA ASN A 22 8.28 0.03 1.14
C ASN A 22 8.75 0.69 2.44
N HIS A 23 8.39 1.95 2.65
CA HIS A 23 8.69 2.67 3.89
C HIS A 23 7.41 2.85 4.71
N LEU A 24 7.18 1.97 5.68
CA LEU A 24 6.05 2.11 6.61
C LEU A 24 6.21 3.39 7.43
N LEU A 25 5.28 4.33 7.27
CA LEU A 25 5.23 5.58 8.03
C LEU A 25 4.40 5.46 9.30
N LEU A 26 3.29 4.72 9.21
CA LEU A 26 2.34 4.55 10.30
C LEU A 26 1.66 3.19 10.21
N SER A 27 1.54 2.51 11.35
CA SER A 27 0.51 1.50 11.59
C SER A 27 -0.25 1.82 12.87
N ALA A 28 -1.55 1.52 12.90
CA ALA A 28 -2.38 1.84 14.05
C ALA A 28 -3.47 0.79 14.28
N ASP A 29 -3.59 0.35 15.53
CA ASP A 29 -4.75 -0.36 16.07
C ASP A 29 -5.80 0.69 16.49
N THR A 30 -6.91 0.75 15.76
CA THR A 30 -7.98 1.73 15.94
C THR A 30 -9.16 1.17 16.75
N ASN A 31 -9.25 -0.15 16.86
CA ASN A 31 -10.36 -0.85 17.51
C ASN A 31 -9.99 -1.44 18.90
N GLY A 32 -8.69 -1.55 19.21
CA GLY A 32 -8.12 -1.99 20.48
C GLY A 32 -7.97 -3.49 20.65
N ASP A 33 -7.97 -4.28 19.58
CA ASP A 33 -7.84 -5.74 19.63
C ASP A 33 -6.39 -6.25 19.65
N GLY A 34 -5.42 -5.34 19.52
CA GLY A 34 -3.99 -5.64 19.48
C GLY A 34 -3.44 -5.97 18.10
N LYS A 35 -4.23 -5.81 17.03
CA LYS A 35 -3.80 -5.90 15.62
C LYS A 35 -3.92 -4.52 14.97
N PRO A 36 -3.02 -4.14 14.05
CA PRO A 36 -3.21 -2.90 13.31
C PRO A 36 -4.43 -3.01 12.39
N ASP A 37 -5.19 -1.92 12.28
CA ASP A 37 -6.31 -1.77 11.33
C ASP A 37 -5.92 -0.92 10.12
N VAL A 38 -4.85 -0.13 10.23
CA VAL A 38 -4.45 0.86 9.21
C VAL A 38 -2.95 0.83 9.02
N TRP A 39 -2.53 0.92 7.75
CA TRP A 39 -1.13 1.13 7.34
C TRP A 39 -1.03 2.29 6.35
N MET A 40 0.04 3.09 6.48
CA MET A 40 0.42 4.14 5.54
C MET A 40 1.88 3.94 5.12
N THR A 41 2.10 3.70 3.84
CA THR A 41 3.40 3.35 3.28
C THR A 41 3.81 4.37 2.22
N ASP A 42 5.06 4.82 2.31
CA ASP A 42 5.74 5.64 1.31
C ASP A 42 6.54 4.74 0.38
N THR A 43 6.13 4.66 -0.87
CA THR A 43 6.79 3.84 -1.90
C THR A 43 7.82 4.62 -2.71
N THR A 44 7.94 5.93 -2.48
CA THR A 44 8.81 6.84 -3.20
C THR A 44 10.03 7.29 -2.41
N GLY A 45 9.98 7.17 -1.07
CA GLY A 45 11.02 7.60 -0.14
C GLY A 45 11.05 9.11 0.11
N ASP A 46 9.99 9.84 -0.25
CA ASP A 46 9.90 11.30 -0.09
C ASP A 46 9.35 11.75 1.29
N GLY A 47 8.93 10.78 2.11
CA GLY A 47 8.32 10.98 3.42
C GLY A 47 6.81 11.19 3.39
N ARG A 48 6.14 10.92 2.27
CA ARG A 48 4.67 11.00 2.12
C ARG A 48 4.14 9.62 1.72
N ALA A 49 3.08 9.19 2.39
CA ALA A 49 2.42 7.95 2.01
C ALA A 49 1.66 8.14 0.69
N ASP A 50 1.84 7.18 -0.21
CA ASP A 50 1.07 7.03 -1.46
C ASP A 50 0.32 5.68 -1.50
N LEU A 51 0.58 4.79 -0.55
CA LEU A 51 -0.14 3.53 -0.35
C LEU A 51 -0.81 3.51 1.04
N TYR A 52 -2.11 3.21 1.06
CA TYR A 52 -2.93 3.14 2.27
C TYR A 52 -3.70 1.83 2.30
N GLN A 53 -3.64 1.10 3.41
CA GLN A 53 -4.34 -0.17 3.57
C GLN A 53 -5.17 -0.17 4.85
N PHE A 54 -6.37 -0.76 4.77
CA PHE A 54 -7.34 -0.76 5.87
C PHE A 54 -7.95 -2.15 6.08
N ASP A 55 -7.89 -2.65 7.30
CA ASP A 55 -8.76 -3.71 7.84
C ASP A 55 -9.97 -3.03 8.48
N THR A 56 -11.10 -3.06 7.80
CA THR A 56 -12.34 -2.42 8.22
C THR A 56 -13.23 -3.35 9.05
N THR A 57 -12.92 -4.63 9.07
CA THR A 57 -13.67 -5.66 9.80
C THR A 57 -13.03 -6.05 11.13
N GLY A 58 -11.74 -5.76 11.30
CA GLY A 58 -10.94 -6.11 12.47
C GLY A 58 -10.63 -7.61 12.54
N ASP A 59 -10.49 -8.28 11.40
CA ASP A 59 -10.21 -9.72 11.34
C ASP A 59 -8.70 -10.03 11.19
N GLY A 60 -7.88 -9.00 10.99
CA GLY A 60 -6.45 -9.05 10.73
C GLY A 60 -6.09 -9.10 9.24
N THR A 61 -7.06 -8.94 8.34
CA THR A 61 -6.86 -8.94 6.88
C THR A 61 -7.27 -7.58 6.31
N VAL A 62 -6.51 -7.06 5.35
CA VAL A 62 -6.90 -5.81 4.68
C VAL A 62 -8.09 -6.07 3.76
N ASP A 63 -9.12 -5.26 3.94
CA ASP A 63 -10.32 -5.25 3.12
C ASP A 63 -10.22 -4.31 1.93
N VAL A 64 -9.45 -3.22 2.08
CA VAL A 64 -9.36 -2.18 1.06
C VAL A 64 -7.98 -1.53 1.04
N THR A 65 -7.50 -1.33 -0.19
CA THR A 65 -6.26 -0.63 -0.50
C THR A 65 -6.56 0.60 -1.33
N VAL A 66 -5.96 1.74 -0.96
CA VAL A 66 -6.04 2.99 -1.70
C VAL A 66 -4.63 3.37 -2.12
N VAL A 67 -4.46 3.66 -3.41
CA VAL A 67 -3.20 4.12 -3.98
C VAL A 67 -3.40 5.50 -4.58
N GLU A 68 -2.55 6.44 -4.19
CA GLU A 68 -2.41 7.71 -4.88
C GLU A 68 -1.35 7.53 -5.98
N GLY A 69 -1.77 7.52 -7.24
CA GLY A 69 -0.89 7.33 -8.41
C GLY A 69 -0.18 8.60 -8.88
N ALA A 70 -0.48 9.74 -8.27
CA ALA A 70 0.13 11.03 -8.61
C ALA A 70 0.56 11.80 -7.36
N GLU A 71 1.61 12.63 -7.52
CA GLU A 71 2.09 13.52 -6.46
C GLU A 71 1.01 14.53 -6.00
N GLU A 72 0.12 14.93 -6.92
CA GLU A 72 -1.03 15.78 -6.59
C GLU A 72 -2.17 14.91 -6.01
N PRO A 73 -2.55 15.13 -4.73
CA PRO A 73 -3.56 14.31 -4.07
C PRO A 73 -4.90 14.34 -4.81
N GLY A 74 -5.50 13.17 -5.02
CA GLY A 74 -6.83 13.03 -5.61
C GLY A 74 -6.91 13.23 -7.12
N THR A 75 -5.79 13.47 -7.80
CA THR A 75 -5.75 13.57 -9.27
C THR A 75 -5.71 12.20 -9.93
N ASP A 76 -5.06 11.23 -9.28
CA ASP A 76 -5.03 9.83 -9.71
C ASP A 76 -5.13 8.93 -8.48
N ARG A 77 -6.33 8.43 -8.21
CA ARG A 77 -6.59 7.59 -7.05
C ARG A 77 -7.22 6.28 -7.46
N LEU A 78 -6.55 5.19 -7.12
CA LEU A 78 -7.03 3.83 -7.30
C LEU A 78 -7.51 3.27 -5.96
N VAL A 79 -8.67 2.63 -5.97
CA VAL A 79 -9.20 1.88 -4.82
C VAL A 79 -9.35 0.43 -5.26
N VAL A 80 -8.75 -0.47 -4.49
CA VAL A 80 -8.71 -1.91 -4.75
C VAL A 80 -9.29 -2.64 -3.54
N GLU A 81 -10.14 -3.64 -3.80
CA GLU A 81 -10.63 -4.54 -2.76
C GLU A 81 -9.50 -5.51 -2.37
N GLY A 82 -9.36 -5.79 -1.08
CA GLY A 82 -8.27 -6.57 -0.51
C GLY A 82 -6.97 -5.77 -0.37
N ASP A 83 -5.86 -6.50 -0.21
CA ASP A 83 -4.52 -5.94 0.03
C ASP A 83 -3.85 -5.32 -1.21
N GLY A 84 -4.50 -5.40 -2.38
CA GLY A 84 -3.97 -4.89 -3.64
C GLY A 84 -2.65 -5.56 -4.07
N GLY A 85 -2.33 -6.75 -3.53
CA GLY A 85 -1.06 -7.43 -3.75
C GLY A 85 0.11 -6.87 -2.95
N HIS A 86 -0.15 -5.98 -1.97
CA HIS A 86 0.87 -5.35 -1.13
C HIS A 86 0.94 -5.98 0.26
N PRO A 87 2.11 -6.47 0.71
CA PRO A 87 2.24 -7.09 2.03
C PRO A 87 2.14 -6.05 3.16
N GLN A 88 1.57 -6.47 4.28
CA GLN A 88 1.61 -5.70 5.53
C GLN A 88 2.92 -5.93 6.26
N GLU A 89 3.61 -4.87 6.68
CA GLU A 89 4.72 -4.98 7.63
C GLU A 89 4.19 -4.87 9.08
N VAL A 90 4.69 -5.75 9.95
CA VAL A 90 4.31 -5.89 11.38
C VAL A 90 5.43 -5.47 12.32
#